data_AF-A0AAE0H5M1-F1
#
_entry.id   AF-A0AAE0H5M1-F1
#
_cell.length_a   1.000
_cell.length_b   1.000
_cell.length_c   1.000
_cell.angle_alpha   90.00
_cell.angle_beta   90.00
_cell.angle_gamma   90.00
#
_symmetry.space_group_name_H-M   'P 1'
#
loop_
_entity.id
_entity.type
_entity.pdbx_description
1 polymer ?
#
loop_
_entity_poly.entity_id
_entity_poly.type
_entity_poly.pdbx_seq_one_letter_code
_entity_poly.pdbx_strand_id
1 'polypeptide(L)'
;MAPWGRLLWAVVLRLENVLVNQILRSPTFHRGVRRVHRTVEDIRYGRDPSDPLRQGEATAEPNRSGNFIKYFIEELRNQARGKPTNPPPGPPKK
;
A
#
# COMPACT_ATOMS: atom_id res chain seq x y z
N MET A 1 38.26 15.02 13.65
CA MET A 1 37.16 14.36 12.91
C MET A 1 37.63 14.12 11.48
N ALA A 2 37.69 12.87 11.03
CA ALA A 2 38.16 12.55 9.68
C ALA A 2 37.32 13.29 8.63
N PRO A 3 37.93 13.97 7.64
CA PRO A 3 37.21 14.80 6.66
C PRO A 3 36.18 14.00 5.85
N TRP A 4 36.42 12.71 5.66
CA TRP A 4 35.50 11.75 5.06
C TRP A 4 34.18 11.57 5.84
N GLY A 5 34.21 11.66 7.17
CA GLY A 5 33.00 11.54 7.98
C GLY A 5 32.02 12.69 7.75
N ARG A 6 32.52 13.90 7.53
CA ARG A 6 31.68 15.07 7.22
C ARG A 6 31.06 14.97 5.84
N LEU A 7 31.80 14.45 4.86
CA LEU A 7 31.29 14.21 3.51
C LEU A 7 30.22 13.12 3.49
N LEU A 8 30.46 11.97 4.14
CA LEU A 8 29.48 10.89 4.24
C LEU A 8 28.21 11.36 4.97
N TRP A 9 28.36 12.12 6.05
CA TRP A 9 27.23 12.72 6.75
C TRP A 9 26.42 13.66 5.87
N ALA A 10 27.09 14.54 5.10
CA ALA A 10 26.41 15.42 4.17
C ALA A 10 25.67 14.68 3.04
N VAL A 11 26.23 13.55 2.57
CA VAL A 11 25.59 12.69 1.57
C VAL A 11 24.33 12.03 2.14
N VAL A 12 24.40 11.49 3.36
CA VAL A 12 23.25 10.89 4.04
C VAL A 12 22.13 11.92 4.22
N LEU A 13 22.44 13.11 4.72
CA LEU A 13 21.45 14.18 4.89
C LEU A 13 20.80 14.59 3.56
N ARG A 14 21.55 14.63 2.45
CA ARG A 14 20.96 14.92 1.13
C ARG A 14 20.03 13.80 0.66
N LEU A 15 20.41 12.54 0.83
CA LEU A 15 19.58 11.40 0.44
C LEU A 15 18.28 11.37 1.26
N GLU A 16 18.38 11.60 2.56
CA GLU A 16 17.22 11.72 3.45
C GLU A 16 16.26 12.82 2.96
N ASN A 17 16.78 14.01 2.66
CA ASN A 17 15.96 15.11 2.16
C ASN A 17 15.27 14.79 0.82
N VAL A 18 15.94 14.09 -0.09
CA VAL A 18 15.35 13.68 -1.38
C VAL A 18 14.24 12.65 -1.15
N LEU A 19 14.49 11.63 -0.32
CA LEU A 19 13.51 10.60 0.00
C LEU A 19 12.28 11.18 0.71
N VAL A 20 12.49 12.04 1.71
CA VAL A 20 11.42 12.72 2.42
C VAL A 20 10.59 13.58 1.46
N ASN A 21 11.23 14.38 0.61
CA ASN A 21 10.51 15.18 -0.38
C ASN A 21 9.73 14.32 -1.38
N GLN A 22 10.27 13.18 -1.80
CA GLN A 22 9.59 12.27 -2.71
C GLN A 22 8.38 11.61 -2.04
N ILE A 23 8.52 11.19 -0.78
CA ILE A 23 7.43 10.61 0.02
C ILE A 23 6.33 11.64 0.25
N LEU A 24 6.69 12.87 0.64
CA LEU A 24 5.74 13.96 0.87
C LEU A 24 5.06 14.46 -0.41
N ARG A 25 5.69 14.33 -1.58
CA ARG A 25 5.04 14.62 -2.87
C ARG A 25 4.11 13.49 -3.33
N SER A 26 4.25 12.28 -2.78
CA SER A 26 3.45 11.14 -3.20
C SER A 26 2.02 11.20 -2.63
N PRO A 27 0.97 11.22 -3.47
CA PRO A 27 -0.41 11.22 -3.00
C PRO A 27 -0.78 9.93 -2.26
N THR A 28 -0.08 8.83 -2.54
CA THR A 28 -0.25 7.53 -1.89
C THR A 28 0.18 7.56 -0.43
N PHE A 29 1.29 8.23 -0.11
CA PHE A 29 1.74 8.39 1.27
C PHE A 29 0.69 9.14 2.10
N HIS A 30 0.16 10.26 1.59
CA HIS A 30 -0.90 11.01 2.28
C HIS A 30 -2.16 10.19 2.49
N ARG A 31 -2.55 9.37 1.51
CA ARG A 31 -3.68 8.42 1.65
C ARG A 31 -3.41 7.37 2.71
N GLY A 32 -2.17 6.87 2.80
CA GLY A 32 -1.73 5.93 3.84
C GLY A 32 -1.78 6.55 5.23
N VAL A 33 -1.16 7.71 5.42
CA VAL A 33 -1.16 8.45 6.69
C VAL A 33 -2.59 8.76 7.13
N ARG A 34 -3.46 9.18 6.21
CA ARG A 34 -4.88 9.40 6.52
C ARG A 34 -5.59 8.14 7.03
N ARG A 35 -5.28 6.97 6.48
CA ARG A 35 -5.84 5.70 6.98
C ARG A 35 -5.35 5.37 8.39
N VAL A 36 -4.06 5.50 8.63
CA VAL A 36 -3.47 5.21 9.95
C VAL A 36 -4.00 6.17 11.00
N HIS A 37 -4.04 7.47 10.69
CA HIS A 37 -4.56 8.48 11.59
C HIS A 37 -6.00 8.18 12.00
N ARG A 38 -6.87 7.90 11.03
CA ARG A 38 -8.26 7.49 11.28
C ARG A 38 -8.35 6.22 12.12
N THR A 39 -7.54 5.20 11.83
CA THR A 39 -7.53 3.97 12.63
C THR A 39 -7.13 4.22 14.08
N VAL A 40 -6.13 5.08 14.32
CA VAL A 40 -5.71 5.44 15.69
C VAL A 40 -6.79 6.25 16.40
N GLU A 41 -7.44 7.16 15.69
CA GLU A 41 -8.53 7.99 16.20
C GLU A 41 -9.76 7.15 16.56
N ASP A 42 -10.16 6.22 15.69
CA ASP A 42 -11.23 5.24 15.92
C ASP A 42 -10.95 4.40 17.18
N ILE A 43 -9.69 3.96 17.36
CA ILE A 43 -9.28 3.17 18.53
C ILE A 43 -9.34 3.99 19.83
N ARG A 44 -8.96 5.28 19.76
CA ARG A 44 -8.80 6.13 20.94
C ARG A 44 -10.09 6.78 21.40
N TYR A 45 -10.91 7.25 20.47
CA TYR A 45 -12.11 8.04 20.75
C TYR A 45 -13.41 7.31 20.39
N GLY A 46 -13.32 6.14 19.75
CA GLY A 46 -14.47 5.46 19.19
C GLY A 46 -14.88 6.03 17.84
N ARG A 47 -15.87 5.41 17.21
CA ARG A 47 -16.33 5.79 15.87
C ARG A 47 -17.31 6.96 15.94
N ASP A 48 -17.09 7.98 15.11
CA ASP A 48 -18.05 9.07 14.94
C ASP A 48 -19.35 8.53 14.28
N PRO A 49 -20.52 8.68 14.92
CA PRO A 49 -21.79 8.18 14.39
C PRO A 49 -22.25 8.90 13.12
N SER A 50 -21.63 10.03 12.75
CA SER A 50 -21.96 10.81 11.55
C SER A 50 -21.10 10.51 10.33
N ASP A 51 -20.02 9.73 10.47
CA ASP A 51 -19.11 9.41 9.37
C ASP A 51 -19.74 8.30 8.47
N PRO A 52 -19.84 8.50 7.15
CA PRO A 52 -20.37 7.47 6.24
C PRO A 52 -19.64 6.14 6.40
N LEU A 53 -20.40 5.03 6.30
CA LEU A 53 -19.88 3.67 6.41
C LEU A 53 -18.64 3.48 5.51
N ARG A 54 -17.50 3.11 6.13
CA ARG A 54 -16.26 2.87 5.41
C ARG A 54 -16.45 1.70 4.45
N GLN A 55 -15.84 1.81 3.27
CA GLN A 55 -15.77 0.72 2.30
C GLN A 55 -15.14 -0.52 2.96
N GLY A 56 -15.98 -1.52 3.29
CA GLY A 56 -15.58 -2.71 4.04
C GLY A 56 -16.36 -2.97 5.34
N GLU A 57 -17.10 -1.99 5.84
CA GLU A 57 -17.96 -2.18 7.02
C GLU A 57 -19.42 -2.24 6.59
N ALA A 58 -20.04 -3.39 6.83
CA ALA A 58 -21.44 -3.76 6.54
C ALA A 58 -21.84 -4.07 5.07
N THR A 59 -20.93 -4.16 4.09
CA THR A 59 -21.29 -4.73 2.75
C THR A 59 -20.21 -5.59 2.08
N ALA A 60 -19.14 -5.96 2.78
CA ALA A 60 -18.16 -6.86 2.22
C ALA A 60 -18.57 -8.31 2.49
N GLU A 61 -18.99 -9.03 1.44
CA GLU A 61 -18.94 -10.49 1.47
C GLU A 61 -17.54 -10.92 1.93
N PRO A 62 -17.43 -11.71 3.02
CA PRO A 62 -16.17 -11.95 3.72
C PRO A 62 -15.11 -12.73 2.91
N ASN A 63 -15.44 -13.18 1.70
CA ASN A 63 -14.64 -14.14 0.94
C ASN A 63 -13.90 -13.56 -0.29
N ARG A 64 -13.98 -12.26 -0.57
CA ARG A 64 -13.39 -11.68 -1.81
C ARG A 64 -12.05 -10.97 -1.64
N SER A 65 -11.76 -10.36 -0.48
CA SER A 65 -10.60 -9.44 -0.35
C SER A 65 -9.33 -10.07 0.23
N GLY A 66 -9.46 -11.17 1.00
CA GLY A 66 -8.31 -11.79 1.69
C GLY A 66 -7.32 -12.49 0.76
N ASN A 67 -7.76 -12.97 -0.41
CA ASN A 67 -6.94 -13.81 -1.27
C ASN A 67 -6.29 -13.06 -2.45
N PHE A 68 -6.64 -11.80 -2.69
CA PHE A 68 -6.13 -11.03 -3.83
C PHE A 68 -4.59 -10.90 -3.81
N ILE A 69 -4.01 -10.54 -2.67
CA ILE A 69 -2.54 -10.37 -2.55
C ILE A 69 -1.82 -11.70 -2.73
N LYS A 70 -2.38 -12.78 -2.18
CA LYS A 70 -1.84 -14.14 -2.36
C LYS A 70 -1.81 -14.53 -3.84
N TYR A 71 -2.92 -14.37 -4.55
CA TYR A 71 -3.01 -14.66 -5.98
C TYR A 71 -2.13 -13.71 -6.82
N PHE A 72 -2.01 -12.44 -6.44
CA PHE A 72 -1.16 -11.47 -7.13
C PHE A 72 0.33 -11.83 -7.04
N ILE A 73 0.80 -12.23 -5.85
CA ILE A 73 2.19 -12.69 -5.64
C ILE A 73 2.43 -14.02 -6.38
N GLU A 74 1.46 -14.92 -6.33
CA GLU A 74 1.52 -16.21 -7.03
C GLU A 74 1.61 -16.02 -8.55
N GLU A 75 0.85 -15.07 -9.11
CA GLU A 75 0.87 -14.75 -10.52
C GLU A 75 2.19 -14.09 -10.96
N LEU A 76 2.74 -13.14 -10.19
CA LEU A 76 4.07 -12.58 -10.45
C LEU A 76 5.17 -13.65 -10.47
N ARG A 77 5.11 -14.60 -9.52
CA ARG A 77 6.03 -15.73 -9.46
C ARG A 77 5.86 -16.68 -10.66
N ASN A 78 4.63 -16.92 -11.08
CA ASN A 78 4.31 -17.78 -12.22
C ASN A 78 4.74 -17.16 -13.56
N GLN A 79 4.59 -15.84 -13.72
CA GLN A 79 5.10 -15.09 -14.88
C GLN A 79 6.63 -15.11 -14.94
N ALA A 80 7.32 -14.94 -13.80
CA ALA A 80 8.77 -15.08 -13.72
C ALA A 80 9.27 -16.50 -14.04
N ARG A 81 8.43 -17.53 -13.88
CA ARG A 81 8.71 -18.93 -14.19
C ARG A 81 8.28 -19.35 -15.61
N GLY A 82 7.70 -18.45 -16.40
CA GLY A 82 7.30 -18.70 -17.79
C GLY A 82 6.07 -19.62 -17.95
N LYS A 83 5.28 -19.84 -16.89
CA LYS A 83 4.02 -20.62 -16.97
C LYS A 83 2.88 -19.82 -16.32
N PRO A 84 2.10 -19.03 -17.09
CA PRO A 84 0.93 -18.35 -16.55
C PRO A 84 -0.15 -19.36 -16.16
N THR A 85 -0.80 -19.17 -15.00
CA THR A 85 -1.87 -20.07 -14.54
C THR A 85 -3.21 -19.45 -14.90
N ASN A 86 -3.90 -20.09 -15.87
CA ASN A 86 -5.23 -19.79 -16.44
C ASN A 86 -5.28 -18.68 -17.51
N PRO A 87 -5.42 -19.02 -18.81
CA PRO A 87 -5.96 -18.06 -19.77
C PRO A 87 -7.41 -17.70 -19.38
N PRO A 88 -7.85 -16.45 -19.59
CA PRO A 88 -9.21 -16.03 -19.28
C PRO A 88 -10.21 -16.92 -20.04
N PRO A 89 -11.36 -17.28 -19.42
CA PRO A 89 -12.40 -18.03 -20.13
C PRO A 89 -12.79 -17.25 -21.39
N GLY A 90 -12.76 -17.94 -22.54
CA GLY A 90 -13.17 -17.36 -23.80
C GLY A 90 -14.59 -16.81 -23.72
N PRO A 91 -14.92 -15.78 -24.53
CA PRO A 91 -16.23 -15.15 -24.49
C PRO A 91 -17.34 -16.20 -24.66
N PRO A 92 -18.47 -16.06 -23.94
CA PRO A 92 -19.55 -17.04 -23.94
C PRO A 92 -20.04 -17.26 -25.38
N LYS A 93 -20.09 -18.53 -25.80
CA LYS A 93 -20.66 -18.91 -27.09
C LYS A 93 -22.16 -18.59 -27.06
N LYS A 94 -22.60 -17.81 -28.06
CA LYS A 94 -24.03 -17.54 -28.32
C LYS A 94 -24.75 -18.78 -28.78
#